data_AF-A0A8I6THB7-F1
#
_entry.id   AF-A0A8I6THB7-F1
#
_cell.length_a   1.000
_cell.length_b   1.000
_cell.length_c   1.000
_cell.angle_alpha   90.00
_cell.angle_beta   90.00
_cell.angle_gamma   90.00
#
_symmetry.space_group_name_H-M   'P 1'
#
loop_
_entity.id
_entity.type
_entity.pdbx_description
1 polymer ?
#
loop_
_entity_poly.entity_id
_entity_poly.type
_entity_poly.pdbx_seq_one_letter_code
_entity_poly.pdbx_strand_id
1 'polypeptide(L)'
;MFISITKPERDTFLQQTKDCLMPGYTGHCPTLKFRFGKRYGASTKEIIREMGEKGLWARHIANTRYREHDPVKGLLDGGEFRPIERAKGQYNRNLPNGANRTRPYIMGYTGYIPGMNFIYGKSYLQAADESLSKYEIRKASLECKKEFEMPHRNYERKFQKLQQTYPNDKLTAALMDLEEKYKYKVEHISPEQPPIAGYTGHIPRIKSTETSLSQRYHTAAKRGLYLLQQDRQRYNRANDSLSKPPIPTPVC
;
A
#
# COMPACT_ATOMS: atom_id res chain seq x y z
N MET A 1 38.09 11.81 18.73
CA MET A 1 38.41 11.33 20.09
C MET A 1 37.15 11.40 20.93
N PHE A 2 36.74 10.30 21.55
CA PHE A 2 35.61 10.28 22.49
C PHE A 2 36.16 10.58 23.89
N ILE A 3 35.74 11.69 24.49
CA ILE A 3 36.14 12.04 25.86
C ILE A 3 35.15 11.36 26.80
N SER A 4 35.62 10.43 27.63
CA SER A 4 34.80 9.77 28.63
C SER A 4 34.43 10.76 29.74
N ILE A 5 33.14 11.05 29.89
CA ILE A 5 32.61 11.89 30.97
C ILE A 5 32.94 11.25 32.32
N THR A 6 33.48 12.02 33.26
CA THR A 6 33.79 11.52 34.61
C THR A 6 32.50 11.24 35.37
N LYS A 7 32.52 10.26 36.30
CA LYS A 7 31.33 9.92 37.13
C LYS A 7 30.62 11.15 37.74
N PRO A 8 31.31 12.13 38.35
CA PRO A 8 30.64 13.30 38.92
C PRO A 8 30.01 14.21 37.87
N GLU A 9 30.64 14.41 36.71
CA GLU A 9 30.07 15.19 35.61
C GLU A 9 28.81 14.52 35.04
N ARG A 10 28.84 13.18 34.91
CA ARG A 10 27.70 12.39 34.48
C ARG A 10 26.54 12.50 35.48
N ASP A 11 26.84 12.39 36.77
CA ASP A 11 25.82 12.47 37.82
C ASP A 11 25.22 13.88 37.89
N THR A 12 26.03 14.92 37.70
CA THR A 12 25.58 16.33 37.59
C THR A 12 24.65 16.53 36.38
N PHE A 13 24.99 15.95 35.23
CA PHE A 13 24.16 16.00 34.02
C PHE A 13 22.82 15.27 34.24
N LEU A 14 22.84 14.07 34.82
CA LEU A 14 21.66 13.26 35.09
C LEU A 14 20.79 13.80 36.24
N GLN A 15 21.34 14.67 37.10
CA GLN A 15 20.59 15.31 38.18
C GLN A 15 19.43 16.15 37.67
N GLN A 16 19.54 16.69 36.44
CA GLN A 16 18.45 17.44 35.80
C GLN A 16 17.21 16.59 35.51
N THR A 17 17.39 15.28 35.33
CA THR A 17 16.31 14.30 35.08
C THR A 17 15.86 13.56 36.33
N LYS A 18 16.45 13.88 37.49
CA LYS A 18 16.11 13.22 38.75
C LYS A 18 14.71 13.65 39.21
N ASP A 19 13.86 12.66 39.47
CA ASP A 19 12.47 12.78 39.91
C ASP A 19 11.51 13.37 38.87
N CYS A 20 11.81 13.25 37.58
CA CYS A 20 10.90 13.58 36.49
C CYS A 20 10.69 12.38 35.55
N LEU A 21 9.66 12.43 34.71
CA LEU A 21 9.49 11.42 33.67
C LEU A 21 10.57 11.59 32.60
N MET A 22 11.05 10.47 32.07
CA MET A 22 12.04 10.47 31.01
C MET A 22 11.48 11.16 29.75
N PRO A 23 12.28 11.96 29.04
CA PRO A 23 11.92 12.45 27.72
C PRO A 23 11.56 11.27 26.80
N GLY A 24 10.40 11.33 26.14
CA GLY A 24 9.90 10.23 25.31
C GLY A 24 9.08 9.18 26.05
N TYR A 25 8.77 9.37 27.34
CA TYR A 25 7.77 8.54 28.04
C TYR A 25 6.40 8.66 27.36
N THR A 26 5.87 7.53 26.87
CA THR A 26 4.58 7.44 26.16
C THR A 26 3.43 6.99 27.03
N GLY A 27 3.68 6.74 28.32
CA GLY A 27 2.65 6.33 29.27
C GLY A 27 1.80 7.51 29.78
N HIS A 28 0.82 7.19 30.63
CA HIS A 28 -0.06 8.20 31.20
C HIS A 28 0.65 9.04 32.29
N CYS A 29 0.73 10.36 32.08
CA CYS A 29 1.09 11.31 33.13
C CYS A 29 -0.18 12.10 33.52
N PRO A 30 -0.70 11.94 34.74
CA PRO A 30 -1.94 12.60 35.11
C PRO A 30 -1.73 14.11 35.25
N THR A 31 -2.78 14.88 35.01
CA THR A 31 -2.80 16.36 34.99
C THR A 31 -1.81 17.08 34.05
N LEU A 32 -0.94 16.37 33.34
CA LEU A 32 0.03 16.93 32.40
C LEU A 32 -0.63 17.76 31.30
N LYS A 33 -1.80 17.30 30.80
CA LYS A 33 -2.56 18.01 29.75
C LYS A 33 -3.06 19.40 30.17
N PHE A 34 -3.05 19.72 31.47
CA PHE A 34 -3.50 21.00 31.99
C PHE A 34 -2.32 21.92 32.39
N ARG A 35 -1.08 21.48 32.21
CA ARG A 35 0.12 22.22 32.58
C ARG A 35 0.83 22.72 31.32
N PHE A 36 0.91 24.05 31.18
CA PHE A 36 1.52 24.71 30.02
C PHE A 36 2.62 25.69 30.48
N GLY A 37 3.51 26.07 29.56
CA GLY A 37 4.53 27.10 29.80
C GLY A 37 5.81 26.64 30.49
N LYS A 38 5.91 25.39 30.94
CA LYS A 38 7.13 24.78 31.50
C LYS A 38 7.63 23.63 30.63
N ARG A 39 8.94 23.36 30.68
CA ARG A 39 9.55 22.19 30.02
C ARG A 39 8.97 20.89 30.59
N TYR A 40 8.86 19.85 29.75
CA TYR A 40 8.26 18.55 30.10
C TYR A 40 8.78 17.97 31.42
N GLY A 41 10.12 17.94 31.61
CA GLY A 41 10.72 17.45 32.85
C GLY A 41 10.33 18.26 34.10
N ALA A 42 10.17 19.58 33.97
CA ALA A 42 9.75 20.42 35.09
C ALA A 42 8.27 20.19 35.43
N SER A 43 7.40 20.16 34.42
CA SER A 43 5.97 19.88 34.62
C SER A 43 5.74 18.50 35.25
N THR A 44 6.41 17.46 34.74
CA THR A 44 6.26 16.10 35.26
C THR A 44 6.83 15.94 36.67
N LYS A 45 7.94 16.63 36.98
CA LYS A 45 8.49 16.67 38.35
C LYS A 45 7.53 17.30 39.36
N GLU A 46 6.92 18.43 39.00
CA GLU A 46 5.92 19.10 39.86
C GLU A 46 4.69 18.23 40.07
N ILE A 47 4.20 17.58 39.01
CA ILE A 47 3.06 16.67 39.07
C ILE A 47 3.36 15.47 39.98
N ILE A 48 4.54 14.85 39.82
CA ILE A 48 4.96 13.71 40.65
C ILE A 48 5.02 14.12 42.13
N ARG A 49 5.60 15.28 42.43
CA ARG A 49 5.71 15.82 43.79
C ARG A 49 4.33 16.11 44.39
N GLU A 50 3.47 16.84 43.66
CA GLU A 50 2.13 17.21 44.11
C GLU A 50 1.27 15.96 44.40
N MET A 51 1.36 14.94 43.56
CA MET A 51 0.65 13.67 43.78
C MET A 51 1.22 12.86 44.94
N GLY A 52 2.53 12.99 45.22
CA GLY A 52 3.18 12.38 46.38
C GLY A 52 2.71 13.02 47.68
N GLU A 53 2.72 14.35 47.75
CA GLU A 53 2.25 15.14 48.90
C GLU A 53 0.77 14.88 49.20
N LYS A 54 -0.07 14.76 48.16
CA LYS A 54 -1.50 14.45 48.31
C LYS A 54 -1.78 12.95 48.60
N GLY A 55 -0.74 12.12 48.74
CA GLY A 55 -0.87 10.69 48.99
C GLY A 55 -1.55 9.90 47.86
N LEU A 56 -1.71 10.51 46.67
CA LEU A 56 -2.43 9.91 45.55
C LEU A 56 -1.66 8.73 44.98
N TRP A 57 -0.32 8.74 44.99
CA TRP A 57 0.48 7.58 44.59
C TRP A 57 0.31 6.41 45.55
N ALA A 58 0.33 6.63 46.86
CA ALA A 58 0.13 5.57 47.85
C ALA A 58 -1.29 4.96 47.73
N ARG A 59 -2.29 5.82 47.53
CA ARG A 59 -3.69 5.41 47.36
C ARG A 59 -3.95 4.73 46.02
N HIS A 60 -3.27 5.17 44.96
CA HIS A 60 -3.31 4.53 43.65
C HIS A 60 -2.61 3.18 43.74
N ILE A 61 -1.37 3.08 44.23
CA ILE A 61 -0.65 1.78 44.41
C ILE A 61 -1.46 0.79 45.26
N ALA A 62 -2.14 1.25 46.32
CA ALA A 62 -3.01 0.39 47.14
C ALA A 62 -4.30 -0.06 46.43
N ASN A 63 -4.87 0.76 45.53
CA ASN A 63 -6.10 0.45 44.81
C ASN A 63 -5.89 -0.09 43.39
N THR A 64 -4.71 0.10 42.79
CA THR A 64 -4.41 -0.43 41.47
C THR A 64 -3.91 -1.86 41.62
N ARG A 65 -4.73 -2.79 41.18
CA ARG A 65 -4.33 -4.16 40.83
C ARG A 65 -3.48 -4.21 39.55
N TYR A 66 -2.72 -3.15 39.27
CA TYR A 66 -1.88 -3.10 38.07
C TYR A 66 -0.74 -4.11 38.26
N ARG A 67 -0.71 -5.15 37.42
CA ARG A 67 0.31 -6.21 37.49
C ARG A 67 0.27 -7.03 38.80
N GLU A 68 -0.93 -7.29 39.36
CA GLU A 68 -1.10 -8.27 40.46
C GLU A 68 -0.45 -9.62 40.12
N HIS A 69 -0.60 -10.05 38.85
CA HIS A 69 0.07 -11.22 38.28
C HIS A 69 1.19 -10.81 37.30
N ASP A 70 2.20 -10.10 37.78
CA ASP A 70 3.43 -9.95 37.01
C ASP A 70 4.28 -11.23 37.12
N PRO A 71 4.46 -12.00 36.03
CA PRO A 71 5.28 -13.22 36.07
C PRO A 71 6.76 -12.94 36.39
N VAL A 72 7.19 -11.67 36.34
CA VAL A 72 8.55 -11.24 36.69
C VAL A 72 8.68 -10.87 38.17
N LYS A 73 7.57 -10.62 38.89
CA LYS A 73 7.61 -10.20 40.30
C LYS A 73 8.12 -11.29 41.24
N GLY A 74 7.95 -12.57 40.87
CA GLY A 74 8.57 -13.70 41.58
C GLY A 74 10.06 -13.91 41.27
N LEU A 75 10.63 -13.15 40.32
CA LEU A 75 12.04 -13.26 39.93
C LEU A 75 12.96 -12.33 40.75
N LEU A 76 12.36 -11.37 41.47
CA LEU A 76 13.03 -10.32 42.23
C LEU A 76 12.52 -10.32 43.66
N ASP A 77 13.00 -11.25 44.48
CA ASP A 77 12.81 -11.21 45.92
C ASP A 77 14.05 -10.57 46.55
N GLY A 78 13.91 -9.40 47.19
CA GLY A 78 15.03 -8.63 47.73
C GLY A 78 15.84 -7.81 46.71
N GLY A 79 15.41 -7.71 45.44
CA GLY A 79 16.06 -6.88 44.42
C GLY A 79 17.20 -7.53 43.65
N GLU A 80 17.50 -8.81 43.92
CA GLU A 80 18.49 -9.58 43.16
C GLU A 80 17.82 -10.56 42.18
N PHE A 81 18.36 -10.64 40.96
CA PHE A 81 17.89 -11.59 39.96
C PHE A 81 18.25 -13.01 40.40
N ARG A 82 17.25 -13.83 40.74
CA ARG A 82 17.49 -15.27 40.90
C ARG A 82 17.73 -15.90 39.52
N PRO A 83 18.78 -16.71 39.34
CA PRO A 83 18.88 -17.57 38.17
C PRO A 83 17.61 -18.43 38.09
N ILE A 84 16.98 -18.49 36.92
CA ILE A 84 15.80 -19.35 36.71
C ILE A 84 16.25 -20.80 36.90
N GLU A 85 15.88 -21.41 38.03
CA GLU A 85 16.12 -22.83 38.30
C GLU A 85 15.26 -23.67 37.34
N ARG A 86 15.89 -24.15 36.28
CA ARG A 86 15.25 -24.99 35.27
C ARG A 86 15.18 -26.42 35.80
N ALA A 87 13.98 -26.99 35.90
CA ALA A 87 13.79 -28.39 36.29
C ALA A 87 14.56 -29.33 35.34
N LYS A 88 15.06 -30.48 35.84
CA LYS A 88 15.69 -31.53 35.03
C LYS A 88 14.75 -31.90 33.87
N GLY A 89 15.12 -31.53 32.62
CA GLY A 89 14.23 -31.65 31.45
C GLY A 89 14.08 -30.36 30.63
N GLN A 90 14.27 -29.20 31.25
CA GLN A 90 14.23 -27.89 30.60
C GLN A 90 15.62 -27.48 30.07
N TYR A 91 16.34 -28.40 29.44
CA TYR A 91 17.51 -28.03 28.66
C TYR A 91 17.05 -27.13 27.51
N ASN A 92 17.87 -26.16 27.12
CA ASN A 92 17.66 -25.40 25.90
C ASN A 92 17.39 -26.39 24.77
N ARG A 93 16.16 -26.40 24.24
CA ARG A 93 15.85 -27.07 22.96
C ARG A 93 16.72 -26.53 21.81
N ASN A 94 17.42 -25.43 22.08
CA ASN A 94 18.37 -24.71 21.24
C ASN A 94 19.84 -25.16 21.42
N LEU A 95 20.15 -26.23 22.16
CA LEU A 95 21.49 -26.78 22.09
C LEU A 95 21.65 -27.40 20.69
N PRO A 96 22.62 -26.96 19.87
CA PRO A 96 22.82 -27.53 18.57
C PRO A 96 23.36 -28.94 18.77
N ASN A 97 22.48 -29.94 18.83
CA ASN A 97 22.87 -31.30 18.48
C ASN A 97 23.50 -31.20 17.09
N GLY A 98 24.68 -31.77 16.86
CA GLY A 98 25.43 -31.62 15.60
C GLY A 98 24.66 -31.99 14.33
N ALA A 99 23.50 -32.66 14.45
CA ALA A 99 22.55 -32.94 13.38
C ALA A 99 21.54 -31.80 13.08
N ASN A 100 21.26 -30.91 14.04
CA ASN A 100 20.42 -29.73 13.91
C ASN A 100 21.30 -28.49 13.69
N ARG A 101 21.94 -28.39 12.52
CA ARG A 101 22.50 -27.10 12.10
C ARG A 101 21.34 -26.12 11.99
N THR A 102 21.34 -25.10 12.84
CA THR A 102 20.46 -23.95 12.68
C THR A 102 20.68 -23.38 11.29
N ARG A 103 19.60 -23.23 10.51
CA ARG A 103 19.72 -22.68 9.16
C ARG A 103 20.22 -21.23 9.28
N PRO A 104 21.10 -20.76 8.39
CA PRO A 104 21.69 -19.43 8.50
C PRO A 104 20.64 -18.38 8.10
N TYR A 105 19.75 -18.04 9.04
CA TYR A 105 18.86 -16.90 8.86
C TYR A 105 19.62 -15.62 9.21
N ILE A 106 19.52 -14.62 8.33
CA ILE A 106 19.94 -13.27 8.65
C ILE A 106 18.93 -12.73 9.67
N MET A 107 19.38 -12.45 10.90
CA MET A 107 18.53 -11.77 11.88
C MET A 107 18.07 -10.42 11.32
N GLY A 108 16.78 -10.15 11.39
CA GLY A 108 16.21 -8.91 10.83
C GLY A 108 15.93 -8.98 9.32
N TYR A 109 16.02 -10.16 8.69
CA TYR A 109 15.52 -10.33 7.33
C TYR A 109 14.01 -10.04 7.28
N THR A 110 13.63 -9.07 6.47
CA THR A 110 12.24 -8.60 6.28
C THR A 110 11.58 -9.18 5.02
N GLY A 111 12.27 -10.09 4.32
CA GLY A 111 11.74 -10.72 3.12
C GLY A 111 10.75 -11.85 3.41
N TYR A 112 10.33 -12.56 2.36
CA TYR A 112 9.26 -13.55 2.44
C TYR A 112 9.76 -14.89 3.04
N ILE A 113 9.11 -15.33 4.13
CA ILE A 113 9.25 -16.68 4.68
C ILE A 113 7.89 -17.38 4.63
N PRO A 114 7.74 -18.51 3.91
CA PRO A 114 6.45 -19.14 3.69
C PRO A 114 5.74 -19.53 4.99
N GLY A 115 4.57 -18.94 5.24
CA GLY A 115 3.74 -19.26 6.42
C GLY A 115 4.14 -18.53 7.71
N MET A 116 5.23 -17.75 7.72
CA MET A 116 5.69 -17.02 8.90
C MET A 116 4.79 -15.84 9.26
N ASN A 117 4.15 -15.22 8.26
CA ASN A 117 3.26 -14.07 8.45
C ASN A 117 2.07 -14.35 9.39
N PHE A 118 1.78 -15.61 9.67
CA PHE A 118 0.68 -16.05 10.54
C PHE A 118 1.17 -16.63 11.88
N ILE A 119 2.47 -16.57 12.17
CA ILE A 119 3.07 -17.06 13.41
C ILE A 119 3.43 -15.86 14.29
N TYR A 120 2.84 -15.83 15.48
CA TYR A 120 3.04 -14.76 16.46
C TYR A 120 3.51 -15.33 17.80
N GLY A 121 4.16 -14.50 18.62
CA GLY A 121 4.53 -14.85 20.00
C GLY A 121 5.74 -15.78 20.14
N LYS A 122 6.49 -16.04 19.06
CA LYS A 122 7.75 -16.82 19.06
C LYS A 122 8.93 -15.94 18.68
N SER A 123 10.15 -16.35 19.03
CA SER A 123 11.36 -15.69 18.53
C SER A 123 11.44 -15.84 17.01
N TYR A 124 12.04 -14.86 16.33
CA TYR A 124 12.17 -14.86 14.87
C TYR A 124 12.76 -16.17 14.34
N LEU A 125 13.85 -16.65 14.95
CA LEU A 125 14.51 -17.89 14.56
C LEU A 125 13.56 -19.10 14.65
N GLN A 126 12.86 -19.24 15.76
CA GLN A 126 11.93 -20.36 15.98
C GLN A 126 10.73 -20.30 15.03
N ALA A 127 10.21 -19.10 14.77
CA ALA A 127 9.12 -18.89 13.83
C ALA A 127 9.56 -19.24 12.40
N ALA A 128 10.77 -18.86 11.99
CA ALA A 128 11.31 -19.14 10.67
C ALA A 128 11.57 -20.64 10.46
N ASP A 129 12.20 -21.32 11.42
CA ASP A 129 12.44 -22.76 11.37
C ASP A 129 11.12 -23.55 11.27
N GLU A 130 10.16 -23.25 12.14
CA GLU A 130 8.86 -23.93 12.14
C GLU A 130 8.08 -23.69 10.85
N SER A 131 8.09 -22.46 10.35
CA SER A 131 7.45 -22.09 9.08
C SER A 131 8.01 -22.91 7.93
N LEU A 132 9.34 -23.03 7.87
CA LEU A 132 10.03 -23.73 6.81
C LEU A 132 9.80 -25.25 6.91
N SER A 133 9.85 -25.85 8.10
CA SER A 133 9.51 -27.26 8.29
C SER A 133 8.09 -27.57 7.83
N LYS A 134 7.10 -26.72 8.20
CA LYS A 134 5.72 -26.87 7.73
C LYS A 134 5.61 -26.73 6.20
N TYR A 135 6.38 -25.82 5.62
CA TYR A 135 6.43 -25.63 4.17
C TYR A 135 7.02 -26.84 3.45
N GLU A 136 8.12 -27.42 3.95
CA GLU A 136 8.74 -28.63 3.39
C GLU A 136 7.78 -29.82 3.41
N ILE A 137 7.09 -30.05 4.53
CA ILE A 137 6.06 -31.10 4.64
C ILE A 137 4.94 -30.86 3.62
N ARG A 138 4.42 -29.62 3.55
CA ARG A 138 3.35 -29.27 2.60
C ARG A 138 3.79 -29.44 1.16
N LYS A 139 5.02 -29.02 0.83
CA LYS A 139 5.60 -29.15 -0.50
C LYS A 139 5.69 -30.63 -0.89
N ALA A 140 6.21 -31.48 -0.01
CA ALA A 140 6.29 -32.93 -0.24
C ALA A 140 4.89 -33.55 -0.45
N SER A 141 3.90 -33.20 0.39
CA SER A 141 2.52 -33.69 0.21
C SER A 141 1.91 -33.26 -1.13
N LEU A 142 2.18 -32.04 -1.58
CA LEU A 142 1.70 -31.54 -2.88
C LEU A 142 2.40 -32.24 -4.04
N GLU A 143 3.69 -32.56 -3.91
CA GLU A 143 4.45 -33.33 -4.89
C GLU A 143 3.88 -34.75 -5.01
N CYS A 144 3.68 -35.46 -3.90
CA CYS A 144 3.04 -36.78 -3.91
C CYS A 144 1.63 -36.75 -4.53
N LYS A 145 0.82 -35.73 -4.20
CA LYS A 145 -0.51 -35.58 -4.80
C LYS A 145 -0.44 -35.36 -6.31
N LYS A 146 0.49 -34.52 -6.77
CA LYS A 146 0.70 -34.30 -8.21
C LYS A 146 1.12 -35.59 -8.89
N GLU A 147 2.09 -36.33 -8.33
CA GLU A 147 2.55 -37.60 -8.90
C GLU A 147 1.41 -38.61 -9.05
N PHE A 148 0.52 -38.71 -8.06
CA PHE A 148 -0.67 -39.56 -8.13
C PHE A 148 -1.70 -39.06 -9.16
N GLU A 149 -1.91 -37.75 -9.28
CA GLU A 149 -2.91 -37.15 -10.18
C GLU A 149 -2.45 -37.06 -11.65
N MET A 150 -1.14 -36.99 -11.90
CA MET A 150 -0.55 -36.90 -13.24
C MET A 150 -0.98 -38.00 -14.22
N PRO A 151 -0.98 -39.31 -13.87
CA PRO A 151 -1.48 -40.34 -14.76
C PRO A 151 -2.99 -40.20 -15.04
N HIS A 152 -3.80 -39.81 -14.04
CA HIS A 152 -5.22 -39.53 -14.24
C HIS A 152 -5.46 -38.35 -15.18
N ARG A 153 -4.73 -37.24 -15.02
CA ARG A 153 -4.81 -36.08 -15.93
C ARG A 153 -4.37 -36.42 -17.35
N ASN A 154 -3.32 -37.21 -17.51
CA ASN A 154 -2.87 -37.65 -18.83
C ASN A 154 -3.86 -38.61 -19.49
N TYR A 155 -4.53 -39.46 -18.70
CA TYR A 155 -5.62 -40.30 -19.17
C TYR A 155 -6.83 -39.47 -19.59
N GLU A 156 -7.32 -38.55 -18.75
CA GLU A 156 -8.44 -37.66 -19.09
C GLU A 156 -8.19 -36.81 -20.34
N ARG A 157 -6.98 -36.25 -20.49
CA ARG A 157 -6.60 -35.50 -21.71
C ARG A 157 -6.55 -36.37 -22.97
N LYS A 158 -6.29 -37.68 -22.86
CA LYS A 158 -6.35 -38.58 -24.02
C LYS A 158 -7.79 -38.75 -24.54
N PHE A 159 -8.79 -38.70 -23.65
CA PHE A 159 -10.21 -38.88 -24.02
C PHE A 159 -10.96 -37.56 -24.24
N GLN A 160 -10.47 -36.44 -23.71
CA GLN A 160 -10.96 -35.08 -24.01
C GLN A 160 -10.23 -34.44 -25.20
N LYS A 161 -10.04 -35.18 -26.31
CA LYS A 161 -9.81 -34.52 -27.59
C LYS A 161 -11.15 -34.02 -28.09
N LEU A 162 -11.54 -32.81 -27.68
CA LEU A 162 -12.64 -32.10 -28.32
C LEU A 162 -12.34 -32.10 -29.83
N GLN A 163 -13.23 -32.70 -30.60
CA GLN A 163 -13.15 -32.64 -32.06
C GLN A 163 -13.13 -31.15 -32.45
N GLN A 164 -12.24 -30.75 -33.36
CA GLN A 164 -12.25 -29.41 -33.90
C GLN A 164 -13.63 -29.16 -34.53
N THR A 165 -14.46 -28.35 -33.88
CA THR A 165 -15.79 -27.98 -34.37
C THR A 165 -15.73 -26.95 -35.50
N TYR A 166 -14.54 -26.37 -35.72
CA TYR A 166 -14.27 -25.39 -36.77
C TYR A 166 -13.08 -25.85 -37.63
N PRO A 167 -13.22 -25.89 -38.97
CA PRO A 167 -12.09 -26.16 -39.85
C PRO A 167 -11.03 -25.07 -39.66
N ASN A 168 -9.75 -25.46 -39.60
CA ASN A 168 -8.61 -24.57 -39.32
C ASN A 168 -8.63 -23.29 -40.18
N ASP A 169 -9.08 -23.40 -41.42
CA ASP A 169 -9.21 -22.29 -42.37
C ASP A 169 -10.00 -21.09 -41.85
N LYS A 170 -11.09 -21.33 -41.09
CA LYS A 170 -11.91 -20.26 -40.51
C LYS A 170 -11.23 -19.54 -39.36
N LEU A 171 -10.35 -20.24 -38.64
CA LEU A 171 -9.62 -19.70 -37.50
C LEU A 171 -8.49 -18.79 -38.00
N THR A 172 -7.77 -19.22 -39.03
CA THR A 172 -6.83 -18.36 -39.76
C THR A 172 -7.50 -17.15 -40.39
N ALA A 173 -8.67 -17.32 -41.03
CA ALA A 173 -9.43 -16.20 -41.57
C ALA A 173 -9.86 -15.22 -40.46
N ALA A 174 -10.37 -15.72 -39.33
CA ALA A 174 -10.75 -14.87 -38.20
C ALA A 174 -9.55 -14.14 -37.57
N LEU A 175 -8.37 -14.79 -37.50
CA LEU A 175 -7.15 -14.15 -37.03
C LEU A 175 -6.67 -13.06 -37.99
N MET A 176 -6.71 -13.32 -39.30
CA MET A 176 -6.41 -12.32 -40.33
C MET A 176 -7.39 -11.14 -40.28
N ASP A 177 -8.69 -11.40 -40.12
CA ASP A 177 -9.72 -10.36 -39.97
C ASP A 177 -9.46 -9.48 -38.74
N LEU A 178 -9.06 -10.09 -37.61
CA LEU A 178 -8.71 -9.34 -36.39
C LEU A 178 -7.47 -8.49 -36.60
N GLU A 179 -6.43 -9.05 -37.22
CA GLU A 179 -5.19 -8.33 -37.51
C GLU A 179 -5.44 -7.13 -38.44
N GLU A 180 -6.26 -7.30 -39.47
CA GLU A 180 -6.69 -6.20 -40.35
C GLU A 180 -7.53 -5.14 -39.62
N LYS A 181 -8.39 -5.57 -38.69
CA LYS A 181 -9.24 -4.66 -37.91
C LYS A 181 -8.44 -3.80 -36.94
N TYR A 182 -7.37 -4.33 -36.36
CA TYR A 182 -6.49 -3.60 -35.43
C TYR A 182 -5.26 -2.99 -36.10
N LYS A 183 -5.08 -3.19 -37.42
CA LYS A 183 -4.05 -2.53 -38.19
C LYS A 183 -4.28 -1.02 -38.13
N TYR A 184 -3.25 -0.30 -37.68
CA TYR A 184 -3.28 1.16 -37.62
C TYR A 184 -3.57 1.73 -39.03
N LYS A 185 -4.72 2.38 -39.17
CA LYS A 185 -5.06 3.17 -40.34
C LYS A 185 -4.82 4.63 -39.98
N VAL A 186 -4.06 5.34 -40.81
CA VAL A 186 -3.96 6.80 -40.71
C VAL A 186 -5.33 7.35 -41.10
N GLU A 187 -6.21 7.52 -40.12
CA GLU A 187 -7.45 8.24 -40.34
C GLU A 187 -7.06 9.70 -40.58
N HIS A 188 -7.26 10.20 -41.80
CA HIS A 188 -7.32 11.63 -42.03
C HIS A 188 -8.52 12.14 -41.24
N ILE A 189 -8.27 12.64 -40.03
CA ILE A 189 -9.30 13.18 -39.15
C ILE A 189 -10.00 14.30 -39.92
N SER A 190 -11.27 14.09 -40.25
CA SER A 190 -12.06 15.10 -40.95
C SER A 190 -12.11 16.37 -40.08
N PRO A 191 -11.99 17.58 -40.67
CA PRO A 191 -12.16 18.84 -39.94
C PRO A 191 -13.48 18.97 -39.17
N GLU A 192 -14.47 18.13 -39.49
CA GLU A 192 -15.80 18.07 -38.88
C GLU A 192 -15.86 17.12 -37.68
N GLN A 193 -14.82 16.31 -37.48
CA GLN A 193 -14.76 15.34 -36.40
C GLN A 193 -14.42 16.04 -35.08
N PRO A 194 -15.28 15.93 -34.05
CA PRO A 194 -15.03 16.57 -32.78
C PRO A 194 -13.77 15.98 -32.13
N PRO A 195 -12.99 16.80 -31.40
CA PRO A 195 -11.80 16.33 -30.71
C PRO A 195 -12.14 15.36 -29.57
N ILE A 196 -11.14 14.62 -29.13
CA ILE A 196 -11.25 13.58 -28.10
C ILE A 196 -11.89 14.16 -26.83
N ALA A 197 -12.68 13.34 -26.13
CA ALA A 197 -13.23 13.71 -24.83
C ALA A 197 -12.11 14.11 -23.85
N GLY A 198 -12.24 15.27 -23.20
CA GLY A 198 -11.21 15.85 -22.36
C GLY A 198 -10.32 16.90 -23.03
N TYR A 199 -10.50 17.16 -24.33
CA TYR A 199 -9.89 18.31 -24.99
C TYR A 199 -10.37 19.62 -24.36
N THR A 200 -9.42 20.46 -23.95
CA THR A 200 -9.67 21.73 -23.23
C THR A 200 -9.51 22.99 -24.09
N GLY A 201 -9.11 22.82 -25.36
CA GLY A 201 -8.92 23.93 -26.29
C GLY A 201 -10.24 24.57 -26.76
N HIS A 202 -10.13 25.65 -27.52
CA HIS A 202 -11.29 26.38 -28.03
C HIS A 202 -11.94 25.65 -29.22
N ILE A 203 -13.27 25.45 -29.15
CA ILE A 203 -14.08 24.99 -30.28
C ILE A 203 -15.02 26.13 -30.68
N PRO A 204 -14.96 26.61 -31.94
CA PRO A 204 -15.83 27.67 -32.43
C PRO A 204 -17.30 27.29 -32.27
N ARG A 205 -18.15 28.27 -31.96
CA ARG A 205 -19.62 28.12 -31.88
C ARG A 205 -20.13 27.15 -30.80
N ILE A 206 -19.27 26.60 -29.93
CA ILE A 206 -19.72 25.71 -28.85
C ILE A 206 -20.20 26.48 -27.60
N LYS A 207 -19.57 27.61 -27.25
CA LYS A 207 -19.93 28.35 -26.02
C LYS A 207 -21.00 29.43 -26.23
N SER A 208 -21.19 29.86 -27.48
CA SER A 208 -21.97 31.06 -27.81
C SER A 208 -23.33 30.77 -28.45
N THR A 209 -23.57 29.54 -28.88
CA THR A 209 -24.77 29.15 -29.63
C THR A 209 -25.62 28.21 -28.76
N GLU A 210 -26.94 28.36 -28.78
CA GLU A 210 -27.89 27.50 -28.04
C GLU A 210 -27.74 26.00 -28.35
N THR A 211 -27.09 25.65 -29.46
CA THR A 211 -26.86 24.29 -29.93
C THR A 211 -26.04 23.40 -28.98
N SER A 212 -25.33 23.99 -28.02
CA SER A 212 -24.53 23.27 -27.01
C SER A 212 -25.24 23.10 -25.67
N LEU A 213 -26.36 23.77 -25.44
CA LEU A 213 -27.09 23.68 -24.19
C LEU A 213 -27.63 22.26 -24.00
N SER A 214 -27.36 21.68 -22.83
CA SER A 214 -27.83 20.35 -22.42
C SER A 214 -27.40 19.18 -23.32
N GLN A 215 -26.31 19.34 -24.08
CA GLN A 215 -25.77 18.29 -24.96
C GLN A 215 -24.45 17.73 -24.42
N ARG A 216 -24.15 16.46 -24.76
CA ARG A 216 -22.84 15.87 -24.47
C ARG A 216 -21.76 16.60 -25.27
N TYR A 217 -20.54 16.66 -24.74
CA TYR A 217 -19.43 17.38 -25.36
C TYR A 217 -19.24 17.06 -26.86
N HIS A 218 -19.22 15.77 -27.22
CA HIS A 218 -18.99 15.35 -28.61
C HIS A 218 -20.13 15.78 -29.56
N THR A 219 -21.40 15.78 -29.09
CA THR A 219 -22.54 16.21 -29.92
C THR A 219 -22.55 17.73 -30.10
N ALA A 220 -22.23 18.47 -29.04
CA ALA A 220 -22.10 19.92 -29.08
C ALA A 220 -20.94 20.38 -29.98
N ALA A 221 -19.77 19.74 -29.85
CA ALA A 221 -18.59 20.04 -30.66
C ALA A 221 -18.83 19.77 -32.15
N LYS A 222 -19.44 18.61 -32.49
CA LYS A 222 -19.78 18.27 -33.88
C LYS A 222 -20.74 19.30 -34.50
N ARG A 223 -21.78 19.71 -33.77
CA ARG A 223 -22.73 20.74 -34.23
C ARG A 223 -22.05 22.10 -34.42
N GLY A 224 -21.17 22.51 -33.50
CA GLY A 224 -20.43 23.77 -33.61
C GLY A 224 -19.53 23.82 -34.84
N LEU A 225 -18.78 22.74 -35.10
CA LEU A 225 -17.92 22.62 -36.30
C LEU A 225 -18.74 22.61 -37.60
N TYR A 226 -19.90 21.96 -37.60
CA TYR A 226 -20.81 21.95 -38.75
C TYR A 226 -21.34 23.35 -39.08
N LEU A 227 -21.73 24.15 -38.07
CA LEU A 227 -22.15 25.54 -38.28
C LEU A 227 -21.02 26.40 -38.84
N LEU A 228 -19.80 26.22 -38.32
CA LEU A 228 -18.62 26.91 -38.83
C LEU A 228 -18.36 26.59 -40.31
N GLN A 229 -18.56 25.33 -40.71
CA GLN A 229 -18.44 24.92 -42.10
C GLN A 229 -19.49 25.60 -42.99
N GLN A 230 -20.75 25.66 -42.55
CA GLN A 230 -21.81 26.37 -43.27
C GLN A 230 -21.48 27.86 -43.44
N ASP A 231 -21.01 28.52 -42.38
CA ASP A 231 -20.57 29.92 -42.43
C ASP A 231 -19.44 30.10 -43.46
N ARG A 232 -18.46 29.20 -43.48
CA ARG A 232 -17.35 29.24 -44.44
C ARG A 232 -17.83 29.08 -45.88
N GLN A 233 -18.77 28.17 -46.13
CA GLN A 233 -19.36 27.98 -47.45
C GLN A 233 -20.16 29.21 -47.89
N ARG A 234 -20.92 29.84 -46.99
CA ARG A 234 -21.66 31.08 -47.27
C ARG A 234 -20.72 32.22 -47.63
N TYR A 235 -19.64 32.40 -46.86
CA TYR A 235 -18.63 33.42 -47.13
C TYR A 235 -17.95 33.22 -48.49
N ASN A 236 -17.55 31.98 -48.81
CA ASN A 236 -16.95 31.67 -50.11
C ASN A 236 -17.92 31.95 -51.26
N ARG A 237 -19.20 31.56 -51.13
CA ARG A 237 -20.23 31.85 -52.15
C ARG A 237 -20.47 33.35 -52.33
N ALA A 238 -20.45 34.13 -51.26
CA ALA A 238 -20.59 35.59 -51.33
C ALA A 238 -19.41 36.22 -52.07
N ASN A 239 -18.18 35.79 -51.76
CA ASN A 239 -16.99 36.27 -52.48
C ASN A 239 -16.98 35.84 -53.95
N ASP A 240 -17.43 34.63 -54.27
CA ASP A 240 -17.57 34.16 -55.66
C ASP A 240 -18.64 34.92 -56.44
N SER A 241 -19.66 35.45 -55.76
CA SER A 241 -20.66 36.33 -56.38
C SER A 241 -20.16 37.76 -56.61
N LEU A 242 -19.19 38.22 -55.82
CA LEU A 242 -18.59 39.56 -55.93
C LEU A 242 -17.47 39.63 -56.97
N SER A 243 -16.85 38.49 -57.30
CA SER A 243 -15.74 38.39 -58.27
C SER A 243 -16.20 38.25 -59.73
N LYS A 244 -17.51 38.05 -59.99
CA LYS A 244 -18.08 38.01 -61.34
C LYS A 244 -18.47 39.42 -61.78
N PRO A 245 -17.97 39.94 -62.92
CA PRO A 245 -18.38 41.25 -63.41
C PRO A 245 -19.89 41.24 -63.74
N PRO A 246 -20.61 42.36 -63.56
CA PRO A 246 -22.03 42.43 -63.87
C PRO A 246 -22.26 42.14 -65.36
N ILE A 247 -23.22 41.27 -65.65
CA ILE A 247 -23.65 40.95 -67.01
C ILE A 247 -24.24 42.24 -67.61
N PRO A 248 -23.75 42.75 -68.75
CA PRO A 248 -24.28 43.96 -69.34
C PRO A 248 -25.74 43.73 -69.72
N THR A 249 -26.64 44.54 -69.16
CA THR A 249 -28.05 44.54 -69.57
C THR A 249 -28.14 45.05 -71.00
N PRO A 250 -28.87 44.36 -71.89
CA PRO A 250 -29.04 44.83 -73.25
C PRO A 250 -29.78 46.18 -73.21
N VAL A 251 -29.12 47.21 -73.70
CA VAL A 251 -29.72 48.52 -73.95
C VAL A 251 -30.66 48.33 -75.15
N CYS A 252 -31.96 48.55 -74.92
CA CYS A 252 -32.98 48.55 -75.98
C CYS A 252 -32.75 49.68 -76.99
#